data_AF-A0A6S7JH99-F1
#
_entry.id   AF-A0A6S7JH99-F1
#
_cell.length_a   1.000
_cell.length_b   1.000
_cell.length_c   1.000
_cell.angle_alpha   90.00
_cell.angle_beta   90.00
_cell.angle_gamma   90.00
#
_symmetry.space_group_name_H-M   'P 1'
#
loop_
_entity.id
_entity.type
_entity.pdbx_description
1 polymer ?
#
loop_
_entity_poly.entity_id
_entity_poly.type
_entity_poly.pdbx_seq_one_letter_code
_entity_poly.pdbx_strand_id
1 'polypeptide(L)'
;MDRNKYYGGLSASLTPLETFYEHFERKDKPAEKYGRGRDWNVDLIPKFLMADGELVKILILSGVTRYLEFKQIDGSFVYKSGGKIYKVPANEKEALASSLMGIFEKRRFKNFLHFVSNFDVEDPKTWQ
;
A
#
# COMPACT_ATOMS: atom_id res chain seq x y z
N MET A 1 -9.82 2.79 27.95
CA MET A 1 -9.15 4.09 28.17
C MET A 1 -7.70 3.93 27.77
N ASP A 2 -7.16 4.84 26.96
CA ASP A 2 -5.74 4.88 26.60
C ASP A 2 -4.98 5.78 27.58
N ARG A 3 -3.76 5.38 27.97
CA ARG A 3 -2.87 6.13 28.86
C ARG A 3 -2.01 7.16 28.10
N ASN A 4 -1.90 7.01 26.79
CA ASN A 4 -1.12 7.91 25.94
C ASN A 4 -1.86 9.23 25.78
N LYS A 5 -1.11 10.33 25.62
CA LYS A 5 -1.68 11.66 25.34
C LYS A 5 -2.12 11.84 23.88
N TYR A 6 -2.01 10.79 23.07
CA TYR A 6 -2.27 10.76 21.64
C TYR A 6 -2.99 9.47 21.24
N TYR A 7 -3.64 9.48 20.08
CA TYR A 7 -4.30 8.30 19.52
C TYR A 7 -3.34 7.39 18.75
N GLY A 8 -3.71 6.11 18.65
CA GLY A 8 -3.05 5.15 17.75
C GLY A 8 -2.04 4.21 18.40
N GLY A 9 -1.62 4.46 19.65
CA GLY A 9 -0.70 3.56 20.37
C GLY A 9 0.58 3.28 19.57
N LEU A 10 0.87 2.01 19.28
CA LEU A 10 2.03 1.60 18.47
C LEU A 10 1.90 1.95 16.98
N SER A 11 0.69 2.21 16.48
CA SER A 11 0.40 2.65 15.11
C SER A 11 0.02 4.13 15.06
N ALA A 12 0.55 4.94 15.99
CA ALA A 12 0.32 6.39 15.98
C ALA A 12 0.94 7.05 14.75
N SER A 13 0.33 8.16 14.32
CA SER A 13 0.92 9.10 13.38
C SER A 13 1.50 10.28 14.16
N LEU A 14 2.79 10.54 14.00
CA LEU A 14 3.49 11.59 14.72
C LEU A 14 3.43 12.92 13.97
N THR A 15 2.99 13.95 14.69
CA THR A 15 2.94 15.34 14.22
C THR A 15 3.04 16.28 15.43
N PRO A 16 3.76 17.41 15.34
CA PRO A 16 4.58 17.87 14.21
C PRO A 16 5.91 17.08 14.07
N LEU A 17 6.70 17.39 13.05
CA LEU A 17 7.98 16.70 12.75
C LEU A 17 8.96 16.67 13.94
N GLU A 18 8.92 17.67 14.83
CA GLU A 18 9.70 17.71 16.06
C GLU A 18 9.38 16.51 16.98
N THR A 19 8.11 16.11 17.09
CA THR A 19 7.68 14.94 17.87
C THR A 19 8.22 13.64 17.29
N PHE A 20 8.35 13.55 15.95
CA PHE A 20 9.02 12.41 15.31
C PHE A 20 10.50 12.34 15.70
N TYR A 21 11.21 13.47 15.72
CA TYR A 21 12.61 13.52 16.14
C TYR A 21 12.79 13.11 17.60
N GLU A 22 11.95 13.64 18.50
CA GLU A 22 11.94 13.27 19.92
C GLU A 22 11.69 11.77 20.12
N HIS A 23 10.73 11.19 19.38
CA HIS A 23 10.40 9.76 19.46
C HIS A 23 11.60 8.85 19.13
N PHE A 24 12.46 9.26 18.20
CA PHE A 24 13.68 8.53 17.82
C PHE A 24 14.95 9.05 18.54
N GLU A 25 14.79 9.78 19.65
CA GLU A 25 15.87 10.31 20.49
C GLU A 25 16.91 11.14 19.71
N ARG A 26 16.46 11.83 18.66
CA ARG A 26 17.30 12.70 17.86
C ARG A 26 17.63 13.97 18.64
N LYS A 27 18.93 14.33 18.68
CA LYS A 27 19.42 15.55 19.35
C LYS A 27 19.39 16.79 18.46
N ASP A 28 19.41 16.58 17.14
CA ASP A 28 19.26 17.64 16.16
C ASP A 28 17.80 18.06 16.01
N LYS A 29 17.57 19.30 15.56
CA LYS A 29 16.24 19.75 15.16
C LYS A 29 15.98 19.41 13.70
N PRO A 30 14.71 19.28 13.27
CA PRO A 30 14.37 19.19 11.86
C PRO A 30 15.01 20.35 11.07
N ALA A 31 15.70 20.02 9.97
CA ALA A 31 16.34 21.02 9.13
C ALA A 31 15.29 21.91 8.43
N GLU A 32 15.58 23.20 8.24
CA GLU A 32 14.65 24.16 7.63
C GLU A 32 14.14 23.75 6.24
N LYS A 33 14.96 22.98 5.49
CA LYS A 33 14.57 22.42 4.19
C LYS A 33 13.33 21.53 4.21
N TYR A 34 12.95 21.00 5.38
CA TYR A 34 11.75 20.17 5.56
C TYR A 34 10.47 21.00 5.78
N GLY A 35 10.57 22.32 5.81
CA GLY A 35 9.42 23.21 5.89
C GLY A 35 8.78 23.25 7.28
N ARG A 36 7.46 23.46 7.33
CA ARG A 36 6.72 23.60 8.59
C ARG A 36 6.47 22.22 9.20
N GLY A 37 6.86 22.01 10.46
CA GLY A 37 6.69 20.73 11.14
C GLY A 37 5.25 20.19 11.16
N ARG A 38 4.23 21.07 11.22
CA ARG A 38 2.80 20.69 11.22
C ARG A 38 2.29 20.09 9.91
N ASP A 39 3.01 20.27 8.81
CA ASP A 39 2.63 19.73 7.50
C ASP A 39 3.03 18.23 7.40
N TRP A 40 3.77 17.71 8.40
CA TRP A 40 4.18 16.32 8.50
C TRP A 40 3.21 15.52 9.37
N ASN A 41 2.80 14.36 8.85
CA ASN A 41 2.10 13.32 9.59
C ASN A 41 2.82 12.01 9.25
N VAL A 42 3.57 11.45 10.21
CA VAL A 42 4.45 10.30 9.98
C VAL A 42 3.96 9.10 10.76
N ASP A 43 3.40 8.12 10.06
CA ASP A 43 2.94 6.87 10.67
C ASP A 43 4.12 6.03 11.15
N LEU A 44 4.06 5.55 12.39
CA LEU A 44 5.05 4.60 12.92
C LEU A 44 4.97 3.24 12.23
N ILE A 45 3.77 2.84 11.79
CA ILE A 45 3.52 1.58 11.08
C ILE A 45 2.63 1.88 9.85
N PRO A 46 3.21 2.38 8.75
CA PRO A 46 2.45 2.68 7.55
C PRO A 46 1.92 1.39 6.91
N LYS A 47 0.61 1.36 6.61
CA LYS A 47 -0.05 0.23 5.94
C LYS A 47 -1.01 0.76 4.88
N PHE A 48 -1.07 0.07 3.74
CA PHE A 48 -2.09 0.34 2.72
C PHE A 48 -3.34 -0.50 2.96
N LEU A 49 -4.48 0.02 2.52
CA LEU A 49 -5.74 -0.72 2.49
C LEU A 49 -5.96 -1.29 1.10
N MET A 50 -6.28 -2.58 1.02
CA MET A 50 -6.76 -3.16 -0.23
C MET A 50 -8.14 -2.56 -0.54
N ALA A 51 -8.32 -2.03 -1.76
CA ALA A 51 -9.51 -1.26 -2.12
C ALA A 51 -10.83 -2.02 -1.92
N ASP A 52 -10.85 -3.32 -2.23
CA ASP A 52 -12.00 -4.21 -1.98
C ASP A 52 -11.77 -5.18 -0.78
N GLY A 53 -10.89 -4.79 0.14
CA GLY A 53 -10.59 -5.58 1.34
C GLY A 53 -11.68 -5.48 2.40
N GLU A 54 -11.72 -6.46 3.31
CA GLU A 54 -12.68 -6.51 4.42
C GLU A 54 -12.64 -5.27 5.31
N LEU A 55 -11.44 -4.72 5.57
CA LEU A 55 -11.28 -3.52 6.39
C LEU A 55 -12.01 -2.32 5.79
N VAL A 56 -11.94 -2.13 4.47
CA VAL A 56 -12.66 -1.04 3.78
C VAL A 56 -14.18 -1.24 3.90
N LYS A 57 -14.64 -2.49 3.76
CA LYS A 57 -16.07 -2.83 3.94
C LYS A 57 -16.55 -2.48 5.37
N ILE A 58 -15.76 -2.80 6.40
CA ILE A 58 -16.06 -2.43 7.79
C ILE A 58 -16.10 -0.90 7.99
N LEU A 59 -15.17 -0.16 7.39
CA LEU A 59 -15.16 1.30 7.48
C LEU A 59 -16.41 1.93 6.84
N ILE A 60 -16.89 1.35 5.72
CA ILE A 60 -18.13 1.80 5.07
C ILE A 60 -19.34 1.48 5.97
N LEU A 61 -19.45 0.25 6.48
CA LEU A 61 -20.57 -0.18 7.32
C LEU A 61 -20.69 0.63 8.62
N SER A 62 -19.55 1.00 9.23
CA SER A 62 -19.51 1.83 10.44
C SER A 62 -19.77 3.31 10.18
N GLY A 63 -19.76 3.77 8.92
CA GLY A 63 -19.92 5.18 8.55
C GLY A 63 -18.70 6.06 8.83
N VAL A 64 -17.56 5.47 9.24
CA VAL A 64 -16.31 6.20 9.54
C VAL A 64 -15.72 6.86 8.29
N THR A 65 -16.04 6.34 7.09
CA THR A 65 -15.62 6.93 5.81
C THR A 65 -16.04 8.39 5.61
N ARG A 66 -17.02 8.91 6.37
CA ARG A 66 -17.38 10.34 6.36
C ARG A 66 -16.29 11.26 6.90
N TYR A 67 -15.31 10.71 7.62
CA TYR A 67 -14.21 11.44 8.26
C TYR A 67 -12.84 11.13 7.64
N LEU A 68 -12.79 10.30 6.61
CA LEU A 68 -11.55 9.86 5.98
C LEU A 68 -11.60 10.13 4.48
N GLU A 69 -10.51 10.68 3.95
CA GLU A 69 -10.29 10.77 2.52
C GLU A 69 -9.25 9.73 2.10
N PHE A 70 -9.57 8.97 1.05
CA PHE A 70 -8.67 7.97 0.48
C PHE A 70 -8.11 8.46 -0.84
N LYS A 71 -6.81 8.27 -1.02
CA LYS A 71 -6.11 8.48 -2.29
C LYS A 71 -5.53 7.16 -2.76
N GLN A 72 -5.69 6.85 -4.04
CA GLN A 72 -5.06 5.67 -4.65
C GLN A 72 -3.53 5.85 -4.66
N ILE A 73 -2.81 4.75 -4.41
CA ILE A 73 -1.37 4.69 -4.60
C ILE A 73 -1.03 4.61 -6.08
N ASP A 74 0.08 5.22 -6.51
CA ASP A 74 0.45 5.28 -7.93
C ASP A 74 0.91 3.93 -8.51
N GLY A 75 1.42 3.03 -7.66
CA GLY A 75 1.86 1.72 -8.12
C GLY A 75 2.38 0.80 -7.01
N SER A 76 2.46 -0.48 -7.35
CA SER A 76 3.07 -1.53 -6.54
C SER A 76 4.28 -2.10 -7.28
N PHE A 77 5.37 -2.35 -6.55
CA PHE A 77 6.65 -2.76 -7.12
C PHE A 77 7.21 -3.97 -6.36
N VAL A 78 7.96 -4.79 -7.08
CA VAL A 78 8.65 -5.96 -6.55
C VAL A 78 10.15 -5.86 -6.84
N TYR A 79 10.95 -6.26 -5.86
CA TYR A 79 12.40 -6.39 -6.01
C TYR A 79 12.75 -7.73 -6.66
N LYS A 80 13.65 -7.71 -7.65
CA LYS A 80 14.24 -8.91 -8.24
C LYS A 80 15.76 -8.86 -8.08
N SER A 81 16.39 -10.04 -8.09
CA SER A 81 17.85 -10.20 -8.03
C SER A 81 18.57 -9.25 -9.00
N GLY A 82 19.72 -8.73 -8.54
CA GLY A 82 20.48 -7.72 -9.29
C GLY A 82 20.10 -6.26 -8.97
N GLY A 83 19.43 -6.00 -7.84
CA GLY A 83 19.24 -4.64 -7.33
C GLY A 83 18.10 -3.87 -8.00
N LYS A 84 17.26 -4.51 -8.82
CA LYS A 84 16.27 -3.84 -9.67
C LYS A 84 14.86 -4.03 -9.13
N ILE A 85 14.07 -2.95 -9.20
CA ILE A 85 12.64 -2.96 -8.90
C ILE A 85 11.82 -2.94 -10.19
N TYR A 86 10.68 -3.61 -10.17
CA TYR A 86 9.79 -3.74 -11.32
C TYR A 86 8.35 -3.50 -10.87
N LYS A 87 7.55 -2.83 -11.71
CA LYS A 87 6.11 -2.70 -11.44
C LYS A 87 5.48 -4.09 -11.43
N VAL A 88 4.66 -4.38 -10.41
CA VAL A 88 3.86 -5.61 -10.34
C VAL A 88 2.75 -5.50 -11.39
N PRO A 89 2.73 -6.39 -12.41
CA PRO A 89 1.71 -6.34 -13.45
C PRO A 89 0.36 -6.82 -12.90
N ALA A 90 -0.68 -6.00 -13.03
CA ALA A 90 -2.02 -6.29 -12.50
C ALA A 90 -3.04 -6.67 -13.59
N ASN A 91 -2.68 -6.59 -14.88
CA ASN A 91 -3.54 -6.99 -16.00
C ASN A 91 -2.72 -7.55 -17.17
N GLU A 92 -3.40 -8.11 -18.17
CA GLU A 92 -2.78 -8.74 -19.35
C GLU A 92 -1.83 -7.80 -20.11
N LYS A 93 -2.21 -6.53 -20.28
CA LYS A 93 -1.41 -5.53 -21.00
C LYS A 93 -0.12 -5.22 -20.25
N GLU A 94 -0.20 -5.06 -18.93
CA GLU A 94 0.98 -4.85 -18.08
C GLU A 94 1.88 -6.08 -18.02
N ALA A 95 1.31 -7.28 -17.99
CA ALA A 95 2.07 -8.54 -18.02
C ALA A 95 2.94 -8.66 -19.27
N LEU A 96 2.40 -8.32 -20.45
CA LEU A 96 3.15 -8.34 -21.71
C LEU A 96 4.22 -7.24 -21.77
N ALA A 97 3.94 -6.06 -21.21
CA ALA A 97 4.89 -4.95 -21.16
C ALA A 97 6.00 -5.12 -20.10
N SER A 98 5.76 -5.90 -19.04
CA SER A 98 6.64 -5.97 -17.86
C SER A 98 8.04 -6.50 -18.20
N SER A 99 9.11 -5.83 -17.78
CA SER A 99 10.48 -6.36 -17.93
C SER A 99 10.88 -7.36 -16.83
N LEU A 100 9.93 -7.76 -15.97
CA LEU A 100 10.15 -8.68 -14.86
C LEU A 100 10.45 -10.13 -15.33
N MET A 101 9.91 -10.52 -16.48
CA MET A 101 9.90 -11.91 -16.98
C MET A 101 10.39 -12.00 -18.41
N GLY A 102 10.92 -13.17 -18.80
CA GLY A 102 11.27 -13.47 -20.19
C GLY A 102 10.03 -13.58 -21.09
N ILE A 103 10.20 -13.48 -22.41
CA ILE A 103 9.08 -13.44 -23.38
C ILE A 103 8.12 -14.65 -23.22
N PHE A 104 8.65 -15.85 -23.04
CA PHE A 104 7.82 -17.05 -22.85
C PHE A 104 7.08 -17.07 -21.51
N GLU A 105 7.73 -16.61 -20.44
CA GLU A 105 7.11 -16.50 -19.12
C GLU A 105 5.99 -15.46 -19.10
N LYS A 106 6.17 -14.31 -19.77
CA LYS A 106 5.12 -13.29 -19.89
C LYS A 106 3.85 -13.86 -20.53
N ARG A 107 3.97 -14.68 -21.57
CA ARG A 107 2.82 -15.31 -22.23
C ARG A 107 2.09 -16.26 -21.27
N ARG A 108 2.85 -17.08 -20.52
CA ARG A 108 2.27 -17.94 -19.48
C ARG A 108 1.58 -17.15 -18.38
N PHE A 109 2.22 -16.07 -17.89
CA PHE A 109 1.64 -15.23 -16.85
C PHE A 109 0.40 -14.46 -17.33
N LYS A 110 0.39 -13.99 -18.57
CA LYS A 110 -0.81 -13.39 -19.20
C LYS A 110 -1.98 -14.39 -19.21
N ASN A 111 -1.74 -15.62 -19.64
CA ASN A 111 -2.77 -16.66 -19.65
C ASN A 111 -3.24 -17.01 -18.22
N PHE A 112 -2.32 -17.02 -17.26
CA PHE A 112 -2.68 -17.20 -15.85
C PHE A 112 -3.58 -16.08 -15.32
N LEU A 113 -3.28 -14.81 -15.61
CA LEU A 113 -4.15 -13.69 -15.24
C LEU A 113 -5.53 -13.80 -15.90
N HIS A 114 -5.57 -14.23 -17.16
CA HIS A 114 -6.82 -14.47 -17.87
C HIS A 114 -7.64 -15.58 -17.20
N PHE A 115 -7.01 -16.68 -16.82
CA PHE A 115 -7.65 -17.75 -16.05
C PHE A 115 -8.22 -17.23 -14.73
N VAL A 116 -7.40 -16.57 -13.89
CA VAL A 116 -7.84 -16.04 -12.59
C VAL A 116 -9.01 -15.06 -12.73
N SER A 117 -9.01 -14.23 -13.79
CA SER A 117 -10.08 -13.27 -14.03
C SER A 117 -11.41 -13.90 -14.46
N ASN A 118 -11.38 -15.10 -15.06
CA ASN A 118 -12.58 -15.79 -15.56
C ASN A 118 -12.99 -16.99 -14.69
N PHE A 119 -12.20 -17.33 -13.67
CA PHE A 119 -12.48 -18.44 -12.78
C PHE A 119 -13.75 -18.19 -11.98
N ASP A 120 -14.68 -19.13 -12.07
CA ASP A 120 -15.90 -19.20 -11.27
C ASP A 120 -15.92 -20.53 -10.52
N VAL A 121 -16.02 -20.45 -9.19
CA VAL A 121 -16.07 -21.63 -8.34
C VAL A 121 -17.32 -22.47 -8.58
N GLU A 122 -18.42 -21.86 -9.05
CA GLU A 122 -19.69 -22.54 -9.32
C GLU A 122 -19.80 -23.09 -10.75
N ASP A 123 -18.88 -22.71 -11.66
CA ASP A 123 -18.82 -23.24 -13.03
C ASP A 123 -17.51 -24.02 -13.29
N PRO A 124 -17.55 -25.37 -13.20
CA PRO A 124 -16.39 -26.22 -13.47
C PRO A 124 -15.76 -26.07 -14.86
N LYS A 125 -16.47 -25.49 -15.84
CA LYS A 125 -15.90 -25.22 -17.17
C LYS A 125 -14.81 -24.15 -17.14
N THR A 126 -14.83 -23.28 -16.13
CA THR A 126 -13.86 -22.19 -15.96
C THR A 126 -12.58 -22.64 -15.25
N TRP A 127 -12.49 -23.90 -14.80
CA TRP A 127 -11.34 -24.44 -14.07
C TRP A 127 -10.17 -24.89 -14.97
N GLN A 128 -10.17 -24.47 -16.24
CA GLN A 128 -9.25 -24.92 -17.29
C GLN A 128 -8.19 -23.88 -17.65
#